data_AF-A0A8K0UU66-F1
#
_entry.id   AF-A0A8K0UU66-F1
#
_cell.length_a   1.000
_cell.length_b   1.000
_cell.length_c   1.000
_cell.angle_alpha   90.00
_cell.angle_beta   90.00
_cell.angle_gamma   90.00
#
_symmetry.space_group_name_H-M   'P 1'
#
loop_
_entity.id
_entity.type
_entity.pdbx_description
1 polymer ?
#
loop_
_entity_poly.entity_id
_entity_poly.type
_entity_poly.pdbx_seq_one_letter_code
_entity_poly.pdbx_strand_id
1 'polypeptide(L)'
;MGLLRRAVQRGELILREKPLFLVPNKVHTSPGALLLSKLSTLSPRQRQQYYNLSYVHMPTNLEEGSPEYNEALALAIFQTNSIAADSNSGIFPRTARLNHGCSKAFNTIYTWRENEGALVLHALRQVKKGEELLTVYFDTKKPRDERRHYLKTMYGFECDCSVCSLPDELSRASDDRLVRISQLKSQFGTWANGEITGQTAVSLAREIWRLLDEEGYWSERGQLAADAAWVAASHSDGQATRQWAEVAQEWFGYELGKDSAQTQEMRKIVAQPMSHSVWGTRGGERVGGPGIALY
;
A
#
# COMPACT_ATOMS: atom_id res chain seq x y z
N MET A 1 15.85 -7.19 -13.89
CA MET A 1 15.65 -5.78 -13.45
C MET A 1 14.82 -5.90 -12.18
N GLY A 2 15.35 -5.54 -11.01
CA GLY A 2 14.70 -5.79 -9.71
C GLY A 2 15.68 -6.12 -8.58
N LEU A 3 16.85 -6.68 -8.90
CA LEU A 3 17.88 -6.99 -7.92
C LEU A 3 18.61 -5.72 -7.47
N LEU A 4 18.73 -5.57 -6.16
CA LEU A 4 19.47 -4.48 -5.57
C LEU A 4 20.97 -4.60 -5.83
N ARG A 5 21.60 -3.50 -6.25
CA ARG A 5 23.06 -3.41 -6.42
C ARG A 5 23.82 -3.14 -5.12
N ARG A 6 23.10 -2.77 -4.06
CA ARG A 6 23.59 -2.49 -2.71
C ARG A 6 22.54 -2.85 -1.66
N ALA A 7 22.93 -3.01 -0.41
CA ALA A 7 21.95 -3.13 0.67
C ALA A 7 21.15 -1.83 0.85
N VAL A 8 19.91 -1.96 1.30
CA VAL A 8 18.97 -0.87 1.59
C VAL A 8 18.45 -1.07 3.02
N GLN A 9 18.37 0.03 3.78
CA GLN A 9 17.90 0.00 5.17
C GLN A 9 16.38 0.19 5.25
N ARG A 10 15.78 -0.25 6.37
CA ARG A 10 14.36 0.01 6.65
C ARG A 10 14.07 1.53 6.61
N GLY A 11 13.01 1.91 5.93
CA GLY A 11 12.58 3.30 5.71
C GLY A 11 13.39 4.10 4.70
N GLU A 12 14.35 3.47 4.02
CA GLU A 12 15.14 4.17 3.02
C GLU A 12 14.32 4.40 1.73
N LEU A 13 14.39 5.62 1.18
CA LEU A 13 13.83 5.96 -0.12
C LEU A 13 14.65 5.31 -1.23
N ILE A 14 14.02 4.40 -1.97
CA ILE A 14 14.65 3.65 -3.08
C ILE A 14 14.47 4.39 -4.40
N LEU A 15 13.26 4.88 -4.65
CA LEU A 15 12.85 5.44 -5.93
C LEU A 15 11.88 6.60 -5.70
N ARG A 16 12.09 7.68 -6.45
CA ARG A 16 11.10 8.73 -6.70
C ARG A 16 10.87 8.80 -8.20
N GLU A 17 9.62 8.71 -8.63
CA GLU A 17 9.24 8.61 -10.04
C GLU A 17 8.02 9.49 -10.36
N LYS A 18 8.19 10.41 -11.32
CA LYS A 18 7.06 11.14 -11.91
C LYS A 18 6.36 10.25 -12.94
N PRO A 19 5.03 10.35 -13.09
CA PRO A 19 4.30 9.56 -14.07
C PRO A 19 4.70 9.97 -15.50
N LEU A 20 4.58 9.05 -16.46
CA LEU A 20 4.56 9.43 -17.88
C LEU A 20 3.35 10.34 -18.16
N PHE A 21 2.20 9.96 -17.62
CA PHE A 21 0.96 10.72 -17.64
C PHE A 21 0.01 10.18 -16.56
N LEU A 22 -1.00 10.99 -16.23
CA LEU A 22 -2.13 10.62 -15.36
C LEU A 22 -3.43 10.59 -16.19
N VAL A 23 -4.33 9.70 -15.79
CA VAL A 23 -5.67 9.53 -16.35
C VAL A 23 -6.69 9.55 -15.20
N PRO A 24 -7.78 10.32 -15.29
CA PRO A 24 -8.84 10.30 -14.27
C PRO A 24 -9.45 8.91 -14.14
N ASN A 25 -9.81 8.51 -12.91
CA ASN A 25 -10.43 7.20 -12.67
C ASN A 25 -11.84 7.07 -13.27
N LYS A 26 -12.47 8.19 -13.63
CA LYS A 26 -13.75 8.24 -14.35
C LYS A 26 -13.53 8.94 -15.68
N VAL A 27 -13.85 8.25 -16.77
CA VAL A 27 -13.78 8.78 -18.14
C VAL A 27 -15.14 8.66 -18.80
N HIS A 28 -15.48 9.64 -19.64
CA HIS A 28 -16.74 9.68 -20.41
C HIS A 28 -16.53 9.35 -21.90
N THR A 29 -15.30 9.05 -22.29
CA THR A 29 -14.88 8.75 -23.67
C THR A 29 -14.30 7.33 -23.74
N SER A 30 -13.96 6.85 -24.95
CA SER A 30 -13.16 5.61 -25.09
C SER A 30 -11.87 5.73 -24.28
N PRO A 31 -11.62 4.79 -23.32
CA PRO A 31 -10.35 4.76 -22.59
C PRO A 31 -9.14 4.59 -23.51
N GLY A 32 -9.25 3.77 -24.56
CA GLY A 32 -8.19 3.54 -25.54
C GLY A 32 -7.79 4.83 -26.28
N ALA A 33 -8.78 5.53 -26.84
CA ALA A 33 -8.55 6.81 -27.52
C ALA A 33 -7.92 7.87 -26.59
N LEU A 34 -8.36 7.96 -25.33
CA LEU A 34 -7.75 8.86 -24.35
C LEU A 34 -6.28 8.52 -24.09
N LEU A 35 -5.95 7.23 -23.97
CA LEU A 35 -4.57 6.77 -23.79
C LEU A 35 -3.70 7.09 -25.01
N LEU A 36 -4.19 6.84 -26.23
CA LEU A 36 -3.47 7.21 -27.46
C LEU A 36 -3.22 8.72 -27.54
N SER A 37 -4.21 9.54 -27.15
CA SER A 37 -4.05 10.99 -27.04
C SER A 37 -2.92 11.36 -26.07
N LYS A 38 -2.90 10.79 -24.86
CA LYS A 38 -1.81 11.01 -23.88
C LYS A 38 -0.46 10.58 -24.45
N LEU A 39 -0.39 9.39 -25.06
CA LEU A 39 0.83 8.84 -25.65
C LEU A 39 1.39 9.72 -26.77
N SER A 40 0.54 10.35 -27.59
CA SER A 40 0.96 11.25 -28.66
C SER A 40 1.76 12.47 -28.17
N THR A 41 1.55 12.88 -26.92
CA THR A 41 2.25 14.03 -26.31
C THR A 41 3.63 13.67 -25.73
N LEU A 42 3.96 12.38 -25.67
CA LEU A 42 5.20 11.89 -25.08
C LEU A 42 6.35 11.89 -26.08
N SER A 43 7.58 12.11 -25.58
CA SER A 43 8.79 11.93 -26.38
C SER A 43 8.92 10.48 -26.90
N PRO A 44 9.65 10.23 -28.00
CA PRO A 44 9.90 8.88 -28.50
C PRO A 44 10.41 7.90 -27.43
N ARG A 45 11.32 8.36 -26.56
CA ARG A 45 11.86 7.58 -25.44
C ARG A 45 10.77 7.20 -24.42
N GLN A 46 9.90 8.15 -24.05
CA GLN A 46 8.81 7.88 -23.10
C GLN A 46 7.76 6.93 -23.68
N ARG A 47 7.41 7.08 -24.97
CA ARG A 47 6.54 6.11 -25.66
C ARG A 47 7.15 4.72 -25.68
N GLN A 48 8.44 4.61 -25.97
CA GLN A 48 9.15 3.33 -25.90
C GLN A 48 9.12 2.73 -24.48
N GLN A 49 9.26 3.55 -23.44
CA GLN A 49 9.14 3.07 -22.05
C GLN A 49 7.75 2.48 -21.76
N TYR A 50 6.69 3.08 -22.29
CA TYR A 50 5.32 2.59 -22.17
C TYR A 50 5.12 1.26 -22.90
N TYR A 51 5.45 1.21 -24.20
CA TYR A 51 5.26 0.01 -25.02
C TYR A 51 6.21 -1.15 -24.65
N ASN A 52 7.23 -0.90 -23.83
CA ASN A 52 8.12 -1.92 -23.26
C ASN A 52 7.66 -2.43 -21.87
N LEU A 53 6.41 -2.16 -21.48
CA LEU A 53 5.77 -2.76 -20.31
C LEU A 53 5.01 -4.02 -20.73
N SER A 54 4.86 -4.95 -19.80
CA SER A 54 4.08 -6.18 -20.00
C SER A 54 2.59 -5.85 -20.08
N TYR A 55 1.80 -6.74 -20.67
CA TYR A 55 0.35 -6.64 -20.66
C TYR A 55 -0.28 -8.02 -20.71
N VAL A 56 -1.52 -8.11 -20.23
CA VAL A 56 -2.37 -9.30 -20.31
C VAL A 56 -3.74 -8.95 -20.89
N HIS A 57 -4.57 -9.95 -21.18
CA HIS A 57 -5.94 -9.79 -21.68
C HIS A 57 -6.07 -9.03 -23.01
N MET A 58 -5.04 -9.08 -23.86
CA MET A 58 -5.13 -8.53 -25.21
C MET A 58 -6.06 -9.39 -26.09
N PRO A 59 -7.04 -8.79 -26.81
CA PRO A 59 -7.86 -9.52 -27.78
C PRO A 59 -7.01 -10.14 -28.90
N THR A 60 -7.31 -11.39 -29.28
CA THR A 60 -6.51 -12.16 -30.25
C THR A 60 -7.00 -12.05 -31.69
N ASN A 61 -8.13 -11.38 -31.93
CA ASN A 61 -8.82 -11.32 -33.22
C ASN A 61 -8.71 -9.95 -33.91
N LEU A 62 -7.73 -9.12 -33.53
CA LEU A 62 -7.51 -7.79 -34.08
C LEU A 62 -6.35 -7.81 -35.07
N GLU A 63 -6.48 -7.10 -36.19
CA GLU A 63 -5.42 -6.94 -37.19
C GLU A 63 -4.31 -6.04 -36.64
N GLU A 64 -3.07 -6.52 -36.64
CA GLU A 64 -1.94 -5.78 -36.11
C GLU A 64 -1.74 -4.44 -36.82
N GLY A 65 -1.62 -3.37 -36.03
CA GLY A 65 -1.48 -2.00 -36.54
C GLY A 65 -2.79 -1.30 -36.89
N SER A 66 -3.95 -1.99 -36.86
CA SER A 66 -5.25 -1.32 -37.03
C SER A 66 -5.52 -0.32 -35.89
N PRO A 67 -6.39 0.69 -36.10
CA PRO A 67 -6.79 1.60 -35.03
C PRO A 67 -7.31 0.89 -33.78
N GLU A 68 -8.13 -0.15 -33.95
CA GLU A 68 -8.71 -0.96 -32.88
C GLU A 68 -7.63 -1.75 -32.13
N TYR A 69 -6.67 -2.33 -32.85
CA TYR A 69 -5.51 -2.99 -32.25
C TYR A 69 -4.70 -2.01 -31.39
N ASN A 70 -4.41 -0.83 -31.91
CA ASN A 70 -3.61 0.17 -31.20
C ASN A 70 -4.31 0.68 -29.92
N GLU A 71 -5.64 0.90 -29.97
CA GLU A 71 -6.43 1.25 -28.78
C GLU A 71 -6.44 0.12 -27.75
N ALA A 72 -6.66 -1.12 -28.19
CA ALA A 72 -6.68 -2.28 -27.31
C ALA A 72 -5.31 -2.54 -26.66
N LEU A 73 -4.21 -2.43 -27.42
CA LEU A 73 -2.86 -2.59 -26.90
C LEU A 73 -2.52 -1.49 -25.88
N ALA A 74 -2.85 -0.24 -26.19
CA ALA A 74 -2.68 0.86 -25.25
C ALA A 74 -3.45 0.59 -23.96
N LEU A 75 -4.71 0.15 -24.04
CA LEU A 75 -5.53 -0.14 -22.87
C LEU A 75 -5.00 -1.34 -22.05
N ALA A 76 -4.61 -2.43 -22.70
CA ALA A 76 -4.10 -3.63 -22.03
C ALA A 76 -2.81 -3.34 -21.23
N ILE A 77 -1.88 -2.57 -21.82
CA ILE A 77 -0.68 -2.09 -21.12
C ILE A 77 -1.07 -1.21 -19.93
N PHE A 78 -2.01 -0.29 -20.12
CA PHE A 78 -2.43 0.59 -19.03
C PHE A 78 -3.04 -0.20 -17.87
N GLN A 79 -4.02 -1.05 -18.14
CA GLN A 79 -4.73 -1.84 -17.12
C GLN A 79 -3.79 -2.75 -16.34
N THR A 80 -2.77 -3.30 -16.98
CA THR A 80 -1.80 -4.19 -16.32
C THR A 80 -0.83 -3.43 -15.41
N ASN A 81 -0.49 -2.18 -15.73
CA ASN A 81 0.64 -1.46 -15.10
C ASN A 81 0.27 -0.16 -14.38
N SER A 82 -0.96 0.32 -14.51
CA SER A 82 -1.37 1.59 -13.91
C SER A 82 -1.37 1.49 -12.39
N ILE A 83 -0.90 2.54 -11.73
CA ILE A 83 -0.88 2.67 -10.28
C ILE A 83 -1.79 3.83 -9.88
N ALA A 84 -2.59 3.64 -8.84
CA ALA A 84 -3.45 4.67 -8.29
C ALA A 84 -2.63 5.89 -7.82
N ALA A 85 -3.11 7.07 -8.19
CA ALA A 85 -2.54 8.38 -7.87
C ALA A 85 -3.68 9.32 -7.48
N ASP A 86 -4.21 9.10 -6.27
CA ASP A 86 -5.42 9.76 -5.75
C ASP A 86 -6.64 9.53 -6.67
N SER A 87 -7.26 10.60 -7.16
CA SER A 87 -8.40 10.59 -8.09
C SER A 87 -8.04 10.18 -9.53
N ASN A 88 -6.77 9.87 -9.76
CA ASN A 88 -6.22 9.44 -11.04
C ASN A 88 -5.54 8.07 -10.94
N SER A 89 -5.19 7.54 -12.11
CA SER A 89 -4.28 6.41 -12.30
C SER A 89 -3.15 6.83 -13.23
N GLY A 90 -1.93 6.40 -12.95
CA GLY A 90 -0.72 6.83 -13.65
C GLY A 90 0.16 5.68 -14.08
N ILE A 91 1.04 5.95 -15.06
CA ILE A 91 2.06 5.00 -15.50
C ILE A 91 3.43 5.44 -15.01
N PHE A 92 4.08 4.52 -14.29
CA PHE A 92 5.37 4.71 -13.63
C PHE A 92 6.31 3.60 -14.10
N PRO A 93 6.98 3.73 -15.27
CA PRO A 93 7.62 2.60 -15.94
C PRO A 93 8.73 1.89 -15.16
N ARG A 94 9.35 2.54 -14.17
CA ARG A 94 10.34 1.91 -13.29
C ARG A 94 9.66 1.16 -12.16
N THR A 95 8.64 1.75 -11.54
CA THR A 95 7.88 1.11 -10.46
C THR A 95 7.03 -0.06 -10.98
N ALA A 96 6.45 0.05 -12.16
CA ALA A 96 5.68 -1.01 -12.83
C ALA A 96 6.49 -2.29 -13.12
N ARG A 97 7.82 -2.25 -12.99
CA ARG A 97 8.70 -3.41 -13.15
C ARG A 97 8.97 -4.17 -11.86
N LEU A 98 8.48 -3.69 -10.73
CA LEU A 98 8.57 -4.40 -9.46
C LEU A 98 7.62 -5.60 -9.50
N ASN A 99 8.14 -6.77 -9.16
CA ASN A 99 7.33 -7.98 -9.04
C ASN A 99 6.50 -7.98 -7.75
N HIS A 100 5.48 -8.84 -7.74
CA HIS A 100 4.60 -9.02 -6.61
C HIS A 100 5.20 -9.91 -5.52
N GLY A 101 4.98 -9.56 -4.25
CA GLY A 101 5.13 -10.46 -3.10
C GLY A 101 3.88 -10.44 -2.22
N CYS A 102 3.45 -11.59 -1.70
CA CYS A 102 2.36 -11.68 -0.72
C CYS A 102 2.88 -11.51 0.71
N SER A 103 2.14 -10.80 1.58
CA SER A 103 2.44 -10.72 3.02
C SER A 103 3.94 -10.43 3.30
N LYS A 104 4.61 -11.20 4.16
CA LYS A 104 6.03 -11.02 4.48
C LYS A 104 7.02 -11.13 3.30
N ALA A 105 6.57 -11.55 2.11
CA ALA A 105 7.42 -11.59 0.93
C ALA A 105 7.72 -10.19 0.37
N PHE A 106 6.74 -9.27 0.34
CA PHE A 106 7.01 -7.92 -0.14
C PHE A 106 7.92 -7.17 0.86
N ASN A 107 8.82 -6.35 0.32
CA ASN A 107 9.84 -5.65 1.09
C ASN A 107 9.86 -4.15 0.80
N THR A 108 8.99 -3.69 -0.10
CA THR A 108 8.81 -2.29 -0.45
C THR A 108 7.34 -1.92 -0.49
N ILE A 109 7.06 -0.63 -0.29
CA ILE A 109 5.74 -0.04 -0.51
C ILE A 109 5.92 1.24 -1.31
N TYR A 110 4.99 1.48 -2.24
CA TYR A 110 4.92 2.75 -2.95
C TYR A 110 3.80 3.64 -2.40
N THR A 111 3.98 4.95 -2.51
CA THR A 111 2.96 5.94 -2.12
C THR A 111 2.98 7.10 -3.10
N TRP A 112 1.80 7.57 -3.49
CA TRP A 112 1.65 8.81 -4.26
C TRP A 112 1.82 10.02 -3.35
N ARG A 113 2.81 10.87 -3.65
CA ARG A 113 3.04 12.17 -2.99
C ARG A 113 2.39 13.26 -3.86
N GLU A 114 1.14 13.62 -3.56
CA GLU A 114 0.36 14.58 -4.34
C GLU A 114 1.09 15.93 -4.50
N ASN A 115 1.59 16.50 -3.40
CA ASN A 115 2.34 17.76 -3.40
C ASN A 115 3.63 17.71 -4.24
N GLU A 116 4.17 16.52 -4.52
CA GLU A 116 5.37 16.33 -5.34
C GLU A 116 5.04 15.91 -6.79
N GLY A 117 3.80 15.50 -7.05
CA GLY A 117 3.39 14.90 -8.33
C GLY A 117 4.20 13.64 -8.66
N ALA A 118 4.58 12.85 -7.66
CA ALA A 118 5.48 11.70 -7.83
C ALA A 118 5.09 10.51 -6.95
N LEU A 119 5.38 9.31 -7.45
CA LEU A 119 5.36 8.10 -6.66
C LEU A 119 6.71 7.94 -5.94
N VAL A 120 6.68 7.59 -4.66
CA VAL A 120 7.88 7.27 -3.87
C VAL A 120 7.82 5.83 -3.41
N LEU A 121 8.96 5.14 -3.42
CA LEU A 121 9.10 3.75 -3.01
C LEU A 121 10.06 3.66 -1.82
N HIS A 122 9.59 3.12 -0.70
CA HIS A 122 10.41 2.92 0.50
C HIS A 122 10.58 1.43 0.80
N ALA A 123 11.71 1.09 1.44
CA ALA A 123 11.94 -0.24 1.98
C ALA A 123 11.23 -0.41 3.33
N LEU A 124 10.45 -1.48 3.49
CA LEU A 124 9.76 -1.80 4.75
C LEU A 124 10.64 -2.56 5.75
N ARG A 125 11.74 -3.14 5.26
CA ARG A 125 12.73 -3.86 6.05
C ARG A 125 14.10 -3.74 5.38
N GLN A 126 15.14 -4.20 6.06
CA GLN A 126 16.44 -4.33 5.41
C GLN A 126 16.33 -5.28 4.21
N VAL A 127 16.87 -4.84 3.07
CA VAL A 127 16.94 -5.65 1.85
C VAL A 127 18.40 -5.78 1.43
N LYS A 128 18.89 -7.00 1.27
CA LYS A 128 20.31 -7.27 1.00
C LYS A 128 20.66 -6.97 -0.46
N LYS A 129 21.95 -6.74 -0.72
CA LYS A 129 22.47 -6.71 -2.09
C LYS A 129 22.13 -8.04 -2.78
N GLY A 130 21.60 -7.98 -3.99
CA GLY A 130 21.21 -9.14 -4.78
C GLY A 130 19.81 -9.68 -4.45
N GLU A 131 19.12 -9.19 -3.42
CA GLU A 131 17.70 -9.51 -3.22
C GLU A 131 16.84 -8.68 -4.19
N GLU A 132 15.71 -9.27 -4.60
CA GLU A 132 14.73 -8.61 -5.44
C GLU A 132 13.84 -7.66 -4.62
N LEU A 133 13.54 -6.51 -5.20
CA LEU A 133 12.52 -5.61 -4.69
C LEU A 133 11.13 -6.10 -5.08
N LEU A 134 10.33 -6.42 -4.07
CA LEU A 134 8.97 -6.90 -4.23
C LEU A 134 8.00 -5.89 -3.61
N THR A 135 6.93 -5.60 -4.34
CA THR A 135 5.82 -4.77 -3.89
C THR A 135 4.54 -5.60 -3.82
N VAL A 136 3.48 -5.00 -3.32
CA VAL A 136 2.14 -5.59 -3.31
C VAL A 136 1.29 -4.97 -4.42
N TYR A 137 0.46 -5.77 -5.10
CA TYR A 137 -0.40 -5.31 -6.21
C TYR A 137 -1.85 -5.07 -5.77
N PHE A 138 -2.28 -5.71 -4.70
CA PHE A 138 -3.63 -5.68 -4.16
C PHE A 138 -3.61 -6.04 -2.68
N ASP A 139 -4.72 -5.89 -1.96
CA ASP A 139 -4.74 -6.32 -0.55
C ASP A 139 -4.54 -7.85 -0.41
N THR A 140 -3.39 -8.24 0.15
CA THR A 140 -3.00 -9.65 0.34
C THR A 140 -3.52 -10.27 1.63
N LYS A 141 -4.34 -9.56 2.43
CA LYS A 141 -4.97 -10.09 3.65
C LYS A 141 -6.16 -11.02 3.33
N LYS A 142 -5.87 -12.09 2.58
CA LYS A 142 -6.81 -13.08 2.01
C LYS A 142 -6.15 -14.45 1.96
N PRO A 143 -6.89 -15.58 1.87
CA PRO A 143 -6.32 -16.91 1.71
C PRO A 143 -5.45 -17.10 0.45
N ARG A 144 -4.50 -18.05 0.47
CA ARG A 144 -3.55 -18.31 -0.63
C ARG A 144 -4.23 -18.51 -1.97
N ASP A 145 -5.31 -19.28 -1.99
CA ASP A 145 -6.00 -19.63 -3.22
C ASP A 145 -6.73 -18.43 -3.82
N GLU A 146 -7.31 -17.57 -2.97
CA GLU A 146 -7.88 -16.29 -3.42
C GLU A 146 -6.80 -15.34 -3.98
N ARG A 147 -5.65 -15.25 -3.31
CA ARG A 147 -4.51 -14.43 -3.79
C ARG A 147 -4.03 -14.92 -5.16
N ARG A 148 -3.81 -16.23 -5.33
CA ARG A 148 -3.38 -16.84 -6.59
C ARG A 148 -4.42 -16.69 -7.69
N HIS A 149 -5.70 -16.91 -7.36
CA HIS A 149 -6.79 -16.73 -8.31
C HIS A 149 -6.85 -15.28 -8.81
N TYR A 150 -6.77 -14.30 -7.90
CA TYR A 150 -6.76 -12.89 -8.28
C TYR A 150 -5.57 -12.55 -9.18
N LEU A 151 -4.35 -12.98 -8.84
CA LEU A 151 -3.16 -12.71 -9.65
C LEU A 151 -3.21 -13.38 -11.02
N LYS A 152 -3.73 -14.61 -11.11
CA LYS A 152 -3.91 -15.30 -12.39
C LYS A 152 -4.95 -14.59 -13.26
N THR A 153 -6.05 -14.15 -12.66
CA THR A 153 -7.16 -13.51 -13.37
C THR A 153 -6.84 -12.08 -13.80
N MET A 154 -6.11 -11.30 -12.99
CA MET A 154 -5.86 -9.88 -13.25
C MET A 154 -4.49 -9.60 -13.89
N TYR A 155 -3.50 -10.46 -13.64
CA TYR A 155 -2.11 -10.26 -14.07
C TYR A 155 -1.55 -11.46 -14.86
N GLY A 156 -2.33 -12.52 -15.06
CA GLY A 156 -1.95 -13.65 -15.92
C GLY A 156 -0.81 -14.52 -15.39
N PHE A 157 -0.50 -14.51 -14.09
CA PHE A 157 0.56 -15.34 -13.51
C PHE A 157 0.14 -16.06 -12.22
N GLU A 158 0.81 -17.17 -11.92
CA GLU A 158 0.68 -17.88 -10.65
C GLU A 158 1.81 -17.47 -9.71
N CYS A 159 1.47 -17.01 -8.50
CA CYS A 159 2.47 -16.54 -7.55
C CYS A 159 3.17 -17.70 -6.82
N ASP A 160 4.50 -17.67 -6.87
CA ASP A 160 5.44 -18.60 -6.25
C ASP A 160 6.33 -17.94 -5.20
N CYS A 161 5.96 -16.73 -4.72
CA CYS A 161 6.72 -16.03 -3.70
C CYS A 161 6.85 -16.88 -2.41
N SER A 162 7.78 -16.50 -1.53
CA SER A 162 8.08 -17.24 -0.29
C SER A 162 6.87 -17.52 0.62
N VAL A 163 5.77 -16.77 0.49
CA VAL A 163 4.52 -17.02 1.23
C VAL A 163 3.59 -17.98 0.49
N CYS A 164 3.44 -17.85 -0.83
CA CYS A 164 2.61 -18.76 -1.62
C CYS A 164 3.24 -20.15 -1.79
N SER A 165 4.56 -20.25 -1.66
CA SER A 165 5.33 -21.50 -1.73
C SER A 165 5.50 -22.19 -0.37
N LEU A 166 4.84 -21.71 0.68
CA LEU A 166 4.83 -22.40 1.98
C LEU A 166 4.16 -23.77 1.88
N PRO A 167 4.62 -24.76 2.67
CA PRO A 167 3.86 -25.99 2.91
C PRO A 167 2.43 -25.70 3.36
N ASP A 168 1.49 -26.58 3.02
CA ASP A 168 0.06 -26.33 3.22
C ASP A 168 -0.34 -26.01 4.66
N GLU A 169 0.29 -26.65 5.64
CA GLU A 169 0.04 -26.35 7.06
C GLU A 169 0.45 -24.92 7.43
N LEU A 170 1.65 -24.49 7.03
CA LEU A 170 2.13 -23.13 7.29
C LEU A 170 1.36 -22.09 6.47
N SER A 171 0.91 -22.45 5.27
CA SER A 171 0.03 -21.60 4.44
C SER A 171 -1.32 -21.40 5.12
N ARG A 172 -1.97 -22.46 5.63
CA ARG A 172 -3.24 -22.35 6.35
C ARG A 172 -3.11 -21.45 7.57
N ALA A 173 -2.05 -21.62 8.36
CA ALA A 173 -1.80 -20.76 9.51
C ALA A 173 -1.60 -19.28 9.13
N SER A 174 -0.94 -19.00 8.00
CA SER A 174 -0.82 -17.63 7.44
C SER A 174 -2.16 -17.09 6.98
N ASP A 175 -2.94 -17.89 6.27
CA ASP A 175 -4.27 -17.52 5.80
C ASP A 175 -5.21 -17.19 6.96
N ASP A 176 -5.22 -18.00 8.03
CA ASP A 176 -6.00 -17.75 9.24
C ASP A 176 -5.64 -16.42 9.90
N ARG A 177 -4.34 -16.10 10.02
CA ARG A 177 -3.88 -14.80 10.55
C ARG A 177 -4.32 -13.64 9.67
N LEU A 178 -4.13 -13.75 8.35
CA LEU A 178 -4.48 -12.70 7.39
C LEU A 178 -6.00 -12.41 7.38
N VAL A 179 -6.82 -13.45 7.42
CA VAL A 179 -8.28 -13.33 7.52
C VAL A 179 -8.67 -12.71 8.86
N ARG A 180 -8.07 -13.17 9.97
CA ARG A 180 -8.34 -12.60 11.29
C ARG A 180 -7.98 -11.11 11.36
N ILE A 181 -6.85 -10.70 10.79
CA ILE A 181 -6.46 -9.28 10.69
C ILE A 181 -7.54 -8.48 9.95
N SER A 182 -8.03 -8.98 8.82
CA SER A 182 -9.08 -8.30 8.04
C SER A 182 -10.38 -8.14 8.85
N GLN A 183 -10.82 -9.20 9.54
CA GLN A 183 -12.00 -9.18 10.40
C GLN A 183 -11.85 -8.17 11.56
N LEU A 184 -10.70 -8.18 12.24
CA LEU A 184 -10.43 -7.26 13.33
C LEU A 184 -10.37 -5.81 12.87
N LYS A 185 -9.80 -5.53 11.68
CA LYS A 185 -9.82 -4.19 11.08
C LYS A 185 -11.24 -3.72 10.79
N SER A 186 -12.10 -4.60 10.29
CA SER A 186 -13.51 -4.30 10.09
C SER A 186 -14.22 -3.97 11.42
N GLN A 187 -13.97 -4.76 12.47
CA GLN A 187 -14.53 -4.51 13.80
C GLN A 187 -13.99 -3.23 14.43
N PHE A 188 -12.69 -2.95 14.28
CA PHE A 188 -12.08 -1.71 14.75
C PHE A 188 -12.77 -0.49 14.12
N GLY A 189 -13.03 -0.54 12.80
CA GLY A 189 -13.68 0.54 12.07
C GLY A 189 -15.09 0.89 12.58
N THR A 190 -15.80 -0.04 13.21
CA THR A 190 -17.14 0.23 13.75
C THR A 190 -17.13 1.17 14.96
N TRP A 191 -15.97 1.40 15.58
CA TRP A 191 -15.82 2.44 16.60
C TRP A 191 -16.24 3.81 16.09
N ALA A 192 -15.96 4.13 14.81
CA ALA A 192 -16.34 5.41 14.22
C ALA A 192 -17.87 5.66 14.28
N ASN A 193 -18.67 4.58 14.22
CA ASN A 193 -20.13 4.61 14.32
C ASN A 193 -20.66 4.52 15.76
N GLY A 194 -19.78 4.36 16.75
CA GLY A 194 -20.15 4.19 18.15
C GLY A 194 -20.61 2.78 18.52
N GLU A 195 -20.34 1.77 17.67
CA GLU A 195 -20.75 0.38 17.92
C GLU A 195 -19.90 -0.31 19.01
N ILE A 196 -18.68 0.18 19.24
CA ILE A 196 -17.75 -0.31 20.27
C ILE A 196 -17.13 0.85 21.06
N THR A 197 -16.66 0.58 22.29
CA THR A 197 -15.99 1.55 23.17
C THR A 197 -14.56 1.85 22.70
N GLY A 198 -13.95 2.92 23.24
CA GLY A 198 -12.54 3.23 22.96
C GLY A 198 -11.58 2.14 23.42
N GLN A 199 -11.84 1.51 24.57
CA GLN A 199 -11.05 0.40 25.12
C GLN A 199 -11.11 -0.82 24.22
N THR A 200 -12.30 -1.17 23.72
CA THR A 200 -12.46 -2.26 22.77
C THR A 200 -11.70 -1.95 21.48
N ALA A 201 -11.85 -0.74 20.93
CA ALA A 201 -11.11 -0.34 19.73
C ALA A 201 -9.59 -0.44 19.92
N VAL A 202 -9.04 0.11 21.01
CA VAL A 202 -7.61 0.01 21.30
C VAL A 202 -7.17 -1.45 21.54
N SER A 203 -8.00 -2.28 22.19
CA SER A 203 -7.71 -3.71 22.35
C SER A 203 -7.62 -4.43 21.01
N LEU A 204 -8.54 -4.14 20.08
CA LEU A 204 -8.50 -4.68 18.72
C LEU A 204 -7.24 -4.20 17.98
N ALA A 205 -6.86 -2.92 18.11
CA ALA A 205 -5.62 -2.40 17.52
C ALA A 205 -4.37 -3.14 18.00
N ARG A 206 -4.28 -3.46 19.31
CA ARG A 206 -3.19 -4.26 19.88
C ARG A 206 -3.19 -5.70 19.35
N GLU A 207 -4.37 -6.34 19.24
CA GLU A 207 -4.48 -7.70 18.69
C GLU A 207 -4.09 -7.74 17.21
N ILE A 208 -4.52 -6.76 16.42
CA ILE A 208 -4.10 -6.60 15.02
C ILE A 208 -2.58 -6.46 14.95
N TRP A 209 -1.99 -5.61 15.79
CA TRP A 209 -0.54 -5.39 15.81
C TRP A 209 0.24 -6.69 16.07
N ARG A 210 -0.17 -7.46 17.08
CA ARG A 210 0.42 -8.76 17.40
C ARG A 210 0.35 -9.73 16.22
N LEU A 211 -0.80 -9.80 15.53
CA LEU A 211 -0.96 -10.67 14.37
C LEU A 211 -0.11 -10.21 13.18
N LEU A 212 0.05 -8.90 12.98
CA LEU A 212 0.96 -8.34 11.97
C LEU A 212 2.43 -8.70 12.27
N ASP A 213 2.83 -8.71 13.55
CA ASP A 213 4.18 -9.16 13.97
C ASP A 213 4.39 -10.64 13.68
N GLU A 214 3.44 -11.49 14.09
CA GLU A 214 3.52 -12.95 13.87
C GLU A 214 3.51 -13.32 12.39
N GLU A 215 2.74 -12.58 11.58
CA GLU A 215 2.69 -12.79 10.15
C GLU A 215 3.94 -12.24 9.43
N GLY A 216 4.66 -11.29 10.03
CA GLY A 216 5.73 -10.54 9.39
C GLY A 216 5.21 -9.56 8.34
N TYR A 217 4.02 -9.02 8.55
CA TYR A 217 3.39 -8.03 7.66
C TYR A 217 3.81 -6.62 8.11
N TRP A 218 4.66 -5.98 7.29
CA TRP A 218 5.40 -4.77 7.67
C TRP A 218 4.83 -3.46 7.13
N SER A 219 3.65 -3.48 6.49
CA SER A 219 2.95 -2.27 6.04
C SER A 219 1.64 -2.04 6.79
N GLU A 220 1.06 -0.85 6.60
CA GLU A 220 -0.20 -0.39 7.21
C GLU A 220 -0.11 -0.18 8.73
N ARG A 221 1.09 -0.19 9.31
CA ARG A 221 1.31 -0.03 10.76
C ARG A 221 1.25 1.42 11.20
N GLY A 222 1.75 2.34 10.36
CA GLY A 222 1.63 3.77 10.62
C GLY A 222 0.18 4.20 10.75
N GLN A 223 -0.67 3.73 9.82
CA GLN A 223 -2.09 4.05 9.83
C GLN A 223 -2.82 3.42 11.03
N LEU A 224 -2.58 2.14 11.34
CA LEU A 224 -3.19 1.49 12.51
C LEU A 224 -2.89 2.23 13.82
N ALA A 225 -1.64 2.66 14.01
CA ALA A 225 -1.26 3.43 15.19
C ALA A 225 -1.88 4.84 15.19
N ALA A 226 -1.96 5.50 14.03
CA ALA A 226 -2.61 6.81 13.91
C ALA A 226 -4.11 6.73 14.23
N ASP A 227 -4.79 5.68 13.77
CA ASP A 227 -6.20 5.46 14.07
C ASP A 227 -6.41 5.20 15.57
N ALA A 228 -5.53 4.44 16.22
CA ALA A 228 -5.56 4.26 17.68
C ALA A 228 -5.27 5.57 18.44
N ALA A 229 -4.40 6.43 17.93
CA ALA A 229 -4.14 7.76 18.50
C ALA A 229 -5.40 8.65 18.39
N TRP A 230 -6.13 8.57 17.27
CA TRP A 230 -7.41 9.23 17.08
C TRP A 230 -8.42 8.77 18.12
N VAL A 231 -8.58 7.46 18.32
CA VAL A 231 -9.45 6.90 19.37
C VAL A 231 -9.12 7.50 20.73
N ALA A 232 -7.85 7.46 21.12
CA ALA A 232 -7.39 8.03 22.39
C ALA A 232 -7.68 9.53 22.51
N ALA A 233 -7.43 10.31 21.45
CA ALA A 233 -7.68 11.75 21.44
C ALA A 233 -9.18 12.07 21.60
N SER A 234 -10.05 11.36 20.88
CA SER A 234 -11.51 11.50 21.02
C SER A 234 -12.00 11.29 22.44
N HIS A 235 -11.35 10.39 23.19
CA HIS A 235 -11.66 10.08 24.58
C HIS A 235 -10.83 10.88 25.61
N SER A 236 -10.08 11.89 25.17
CA SER A 236 -9.22 12.74 26.01
C SER A 236 -8.11 11.99 26.78
N ASP A 237 -7.68 10.81 26.33
CA ASP A 237 -6.56 10.06 26.93
C ASP A 237 -5.21 10.54 26.36
N GLY A 238 -4.72 11.67 26.86
CA GLY A 238 -3.55 12.33 26.29
C GLY A 238 -2.25 11.54 26.36
N GLN A 239 -2.11 10.67 27.37
CA GLN A 239 -0.97 9.76 27.47
C GLN A 239 -1.03 8.72 26.34
N ALA A 240 -2.17 8.07 26.14
CA ALA A 240 -2.35 7.09 25.07
C ALA A 240 -2.23 7.74 23.68
N THR A 241 -2.80 8.94 23.48
CA THR A 241 -2.66 9.70 22.22
C THR A 241 -1.20 9.92 21.87
N ARG A 242 -0.36 10.37 22.82
CA ARG A 242 1.07 10.56 22.59
C ARG A 242 1.75 9.25 22.19
N GLN A 243 1.54 8.20 22.98
CA GLN A 243 2.24 6.93 22.78
C GLN A 243 1.88 6.29 21.43
N TRP A 244 0.62 6.30 21.04
CA TRP A 244 0.21 5.82 19.72
C TRP A 244 0.72 6.71 18.58
N ALA A 245 0.75 8.03 18.77
CA ALA A 245 1.32 8.95 17.78
C ALA A 245 2.83 8.76 17.60
N GLU A 246 3.58 8.39 18.65
CA GLU A 246 5.02 8.05 18.54
C GLU A 246 5.22 6.82 17.65
N VAL A 247 4.42 5.77 17.86
CA VAL A 247 4.43 4.57 17.01
C VAL A 247 4.06 4.92 15.57
N ALA A 248 3.00 5.71 15.38
CA ALA A 248 2.54 6.13 14.05
C ALA A 248 3.60 6.95 13.32
N GLN A 249 4.25 7.89 14.01
CA GLN A 249 5.33 8.71 13.46
C GLN A 249 6.49 7.84 12.97
N GLU A 250 6.90 6.85 13.76
CA GLU A 250 7.99 5.95 13.39
C GLU A 250 7.64 5.14 12.14
N TRP A 251 6.48 4.48 12.14
CA TRP A 251 6.08 3.60 11.04
C TRP A 251 5.72 4.35 9.75
N PHE A 252 5.10 5.53 9.83
CA PHE A 252 4.99 6.40 8.67
C PHE A 252 6.36 6.85 8.15
N GLY A 253 7.35 7.02 9.04
CA GLY A 253 8.73 7.24 8.66
C GLY A 253 9.32 6.12 7.80
N TYR A 254 8.93 4.87 8.06
CA TYR A 254 9.35 3.70 7.27
C TYR A 254 8.54 3.52 5.98
N GLU A 255 7.22 3.65 6.05
CA GLU A 255 6.29 3.35 4.96
C GLU A 255 6.22 4.49 3.95
N LEU A 256 6.11 5.72 4.45
CA LEU A 256 5.82 6.92 3.66
C LEU A 256 7.03 7.84 3.55
N GLY A 257 8.00 7.74 4.47
CA GLY A 257 9.17 8.60 4.59
C GLY A 257 9.06 9.62 5.72
N LYS A 258 10.20 10.00 6.32
CA LYS A 258 10.25 10.96 7.45
C LYS A 258 9.78 12.37 7.09
N ASP A 259 9.84 12.71 5.81
CA ASP A 259 9.41 13.96 5.21
C ASP A 259 7.93 13.97 4.79
N SER A 260 7.21 12.84 4.94
CA SER A 260 5.77 12.78 4.60
C SER A 260 4.92 13.68 5.50
N ALA A 261 3.77 14.12 4.98
CA ALA A 261 2.82 14.93 5.74
C ALA A 261 2.31 14.19 6.98
N GLN A 262 2.09 12.89 6.86
CA GLN A 262 1.64 12.01 7.93
C GLN A 262 2.67 11.93 9.07
N THR A 263 3.95 11.76 8.74
CA THR A 263 5.02 11.74 9.76
C THR A 263 5.13 13.10 10.45
N GLN A 264 5.04 14.20 9.70
CA GLN A 264 5.08 15.56 10.26
C GLN A 264 3.87 15.85 11.15
N GLU A 265 2.69 15.37 10.78
CA GLU A 265 1.47 15.54 11.57
C GLU A 265 1.56 14.78 12.89
N MET A 266 1.94 13.50 12.85
CA MET A 266 2.14 12.73 14.08
C MET A 266 3.18 13.36 14.99
N ARG A 267 4.25 13.95 14.44
CA ARG A 267 5.24 14.71 15.24
C ARG A 267 4.62 15.86 16.04
N LYS A 268 3.65 16.59 15.46
CA LYS A 268 2.93 17.65 16.18
C LYS A 268 2.07 17.07 17.30
N ILE A 269 1.35 15.99 17.02
CA ILE A 269 0.51 15.30 18.00
C ILE A 269 1.34 14.72 19.15
N VAL A 270 2.53 14.19 18.88
CA VAL A 270 3.47 13.74 19.92
C VAL A 270 3.85 14.91 20.85
N ALA A 271 4.17 16.07 20.27
CA ALA A 271 4.55 17.25 21.05
C ALA A 271 3.37 17.81 21.87
N GLN A 272 2.17 17.86 21.28
CA GLN A 272 0.96 18.44 21.86
C GLN A 272 -0.26 17.52 21.63
N PRO A 273 -0.45 16.45 22.41
CA PRO A 273 -1.52 15.47 22.17
C PRO A 273 -2.93 16.08 22.18
N MET A 274 -3.13 17.11 23.01
CA MET A 274 -4.41 17.82 23.14
C MET A 274 -4.73 18.71 21.93
N SER A 275 -3.78 18.97 21.04
CA SER A 275 -4.02 19.75 19.82
C SER A 275 -4.64 18.92 18.70
N HIS A 276 -4.86 17.60 18.90
CA HIS A 276 -5.52 16.77 17.91
C HIS A 276 -6.91 17.32 17.62
N SER A 277 -7.27 17.41 16.34
CA SER A 277 -8.53 18.00 15.85
C SER A 277 -9.82 17.40 16.44
N VAL A 278 -9.75 16.20 17.04
CA VAL A 278 -10.88 15.46 17.58
C VAL A 278 -10.80 15.31 19.09
N TRP A 279 -9.94 16.09 19.74
CA TRP A 279 -9.75 16.01 21.18
C TRP A 279 -11.08 16.21 21.93
N GLY A 280 -11.44 15.23 22.77
CA GLY A 280 -12.63 15.31 23.63
C GLY A 280 -13.97 15.32 22.88
N THR A 281 -14.01 14.84 21.63
CA THR A 281 -15.28 14.71 20.88
C THR A 281 -16.17 13.57 21.37
N ARG A 282 -15.67 12.70 22.26
CA ARG A 282 -16.40 11.62 22.92
C ARG A 282 -16.27 11.71 24.44
N GLY A 283 -17.09 10.93 25.15
CA GLY A 283 -17.03 10.83 26.61
C GLY A 283 -15.63 10.40 27.08
N GLY A 284 -15.13 11.01 28.15
CA GLY A 284 -13.79 10.76 28.67
C GLY A 284 -13.59 9.30 29.07
N GLU A 285 -12.50 8.70 28.60
CA GLU A 285 -12.23 7.28 28.79
C GLU A 285 -10.71 7.02 28.80
N ARG A 286 -10.21 6.19 29.71
CA ARG A 286 -8.81 5.71 29.67
C ARG A 286 -8.75 4.48 28.77
N VAL A 287 -8.35 4.69 27.51
CA VAL A 287 -8.27 3.64 26.49
C VAL A 287 -6.93 2.89 26.51
N GLY A 288 -5.88 3.58 26.99
CA GLY A 288 -4.53 3.03 27.13
C GLY A 288 -3.70 3.04 25.85
N GLY A 289 -2.37 2.97 26.02
CA GLY A 289 -1.41 3.07 24.93
C GLY A 289 -1.12 1.78 24.17
N PRO A 290 -0.05 1.74 23.37
CA PRO A 290 0.31 0.60 22.52
C PRO A 290 0.56 -0.71 23.28
N GLY A 291 1.26 -0.65 24.43
CA GLY A 291 1.66 -1.86 25.16
C GLY A 291 2.58 -2.81 24.37
N ILE A 292 3.17 -2.31 23.28
CA ILE A 292 4.08 -3.03 22.37
C ILE A 292 5.49 -2.45 22.52
N ALA A 293 6.52 -3.30 22.40
CA ALA A 293 7.90 -2.85 22.34
C ALA A 293 8.19 -2.23 20.96
N LEU A 294 8.82 -1.05 20.93
CA LEU A 294 9.36 -0.47 19.70
C LEU A 294 10.68 -1.21 19.38
N TYR A 295 10.78 -1.85 18.21
CA TYR A 295 11.96 -2.60 17.73
C TYR A 295 12.64 -1.92 16.54
#